data_AF-A0A6P0RMT5-F1
#
_entry.id   AF-A0A6P0RMT5-F1
#
_cell.length_a   1.000
_cell.length_b   1.000
_cell.length_c   1.000
_cell.angle_alpha   90.00
_cell.angle_beta   90.00
_cell.angle_gamma   90.00
#
_symmetry.space_group_name_H-M   'P 1'
#
loop_
_entity.id
_entity.type
_entity.pdbx_description
1 polymer ?
#
loop_
_entity_poly.entity_id
_entity_poly.type
_entity_poly.pdbx_seq_one_letter_code
_entity_poly.pdbx_strand_id
1 'polypeptide(L)'
;MTTLLSTFGSLSADAAIIDFETGFQDLEPVNTLVASDGNILTFSVGSGTSGGSSPAFIAEVGLPITAFGPDDGEGTFFESQIGNYVLTDFTRSSSNPSFNYFIEFEESVSNFSVDLLDYTEVTGSNVTVTAYSDSFITIIGSAIGSPTSTNTTVSLGNTSLNTISLGALGGIHSISIIGNIVDAGTAIDNISFTTEKISEPSTSVPEPSTIFGTGLALGLGGFLNWSRRKKLAQSQIL
;
A
#
# COMPACT_ATOMS: atom_id res chain seq x y z
N MET A 1 29.59 28.36 23.74
CA MET A 1 29.26 26.95 23.47
C MET A 1 27.82 26.95 22.98
N THR A 2 27.63 26.89 21.66
CA THR A 2 26.29 27.04 21.03
C THR A 2 25.79 25.64 20.74
N THR A 3 24.77 25.20 21.48
CA THR A 3 24.15 23.89 21.29
C THR A 3 23.27 23.96 20.05
N LEU A 4 23.63 23.26 18.97
CA LEU A 4 22.73 23.02 17.84
C LEU A 4 21.62 22.10 18.34
N LEU A 5 20.39 22.61 18.41
CA LEU A 5 19.21 21.81 18.67
C LEU A 5 18.75 21.25 17.31
N SER A 6 19.07 19.98 17.03
CA SER A 6 18.50 19.28 15.87
C SER A 6 17.08 18.86 16.21
N THR A 7 16.09 19.52 15.63
CA THR A 7 14.70 19.08 15.66
C THR A 7 14.59 17.83 14.79
N PHE A 8 14.38 16.67 15.40
CA PHE A 8 14.02 15.45 14.66
C PHE A 8 12.64 15.68 14.02
N GLY A 9 12.49 15.30 12.74
CA GLY A 9 11.23 15.45 12.01
C GLY A 9 10.08 14.75 12.75
N SER A 10 8.91 15.38 12.77
CA SER A 10 7.68 14.75 13.28
C SER A 10 7.23 13.67 12.29
N LEU A 11 6.92 12.47 12.75
CA LEU A 11 6.21 11.49 11.91
C LEU A 11 4.80 12.05 11.66
N SER A 12 4.43 12.27 10.39
CA SER A 12 3.02 12.46 10.03
C SER A 12 2.48 11.13 9.52
N ALA A 13 1.27 10.79 9.96
CA ALA A 13 0.61 9.56 9.61
C ALA A 13 -0.63 9.90 8.78
N ASP A 14 -0.67 9.44 7.53
CA ASP A 14 -1.80 9.66 6.63
C ASP A 14 -2.53 8.33 6.44
N ALA A 15 -3.83 8.29 6.76
CA ALA A 15 -4.66 7.12 6.51
C ALA A 15 -5.08 7.07 5.04
N ALA A 16 -5.04 5.88 4.46
CA ALA A 16 -5.42 5.64 3.08
C ALA A 16 -6.34 4.42 2.95
N ILE A 17 -7.19 4.46 1.91
CA ILE A 17 -8.08 3.38 1.51
C ILE A 17 -7.93 3.15 0.01
N ILE A 18 -7.99 1.90 -0.42
CA ILE A 18 -8.15 1.46 -1.80
C ILE A 18 -9.43 0.61 -1.86
N ASP A 19 -10.43 1.10 -2.59
CA ASP A 19 -11.78 0.53 -2.72
C ASP A 19 -12.15 0.12 -4.16
N PHE A 20 -11.23 0.26 -5.13
CA PHE A 20 -11.39 -0.15 -6.53
C PHE A 20 -12.61 0.38 -7.31
N GLU A 21 -13.42 1.28 -6.73
CA GLU A 21 -14.74 1.62 -7.26
C GLU A 21 -14.77 2.49 -8.53
N THR A 22 -13.66 3.14 -8.88
CA THR A 22 -13.63 4.09 -9.99
C THR A 22 -12.36 4.01 -10.81
N GLY A 23 -12.49 4.26 -12.12
CA GLY A 23 -11.34 4.37 -13.02
C GLY A 23 -10.84 3.04 -13.58
N PHE A 24 -11.50 1.92 -13.28
CA PHE A 24 -11.12 0.59 -13.75
C PHE A 24 -12.05 0.04 -14.83
N GLN A 25 -11.56 -0.94 -15.57
CA GLN A 25 -12.33 -1.77 -16.49
C GLN A 25 -12.37 -3.23 -16.02
N ASP A 26 -13.40 -3.96 -16.42
CA ASP A 26 -13.49 -5.40 -16.17
C ASP A 26 -12.27 -6.15 -16.70
N LEU A 27 -11.65 -6.97 -15.84
CA LEU A 27 -10.42 -7.73 -16.04
C LEU A 27 -9.20 -6.87 -16.39
N GLU A 28 -9.14 -5.65 -15.84
CA GLU A 28 -7.96 -4.79 -15.96
C GLU A 28 -6.80 -5.36 -15.12
N PRO A 29 -5.65 -5.72 -15.72
CA PRO A 29 -4.50 -6.16 -14.94
C PRO A 29 -3.95 -5.01 -14.11
N VAL A 30 -3.75 -5.27 -12.82
CA VAL A 30 -3.18 -4.30 -11.88
C VAL A 30 -1.89 -4.84 -11.30
N ASN A 31 -0.84 -4.07 -11.55
CA ASN A 31 0.48 -4.27 -10.97
C ASN A 31 0.78 -3.22 -9.92
N THR A 32 0.35 -1.97 -10.13
CA THR A 32 0.65 -0.86 -9.24
C THR A 32 -0.52 0.09 -9.12
N LEU A 33 -0.84 0.55 -7.91
CA LEU A 33 -1.81 1.62 -7.66
C LEU A 33 -1.19 2.69 -6.77
N VAL A 34 -1.67 3.93 -6.94
CA VAL A 34 -1.34 5.04 -6.06
C VAL A 34 -2.52 5.25 -5.13
N ALA A 35 -2.30 5.11 -3.83
CA ALA A 35 -3.32 5.31 -2.81
C ALA A 35 -3.64 6.80 -2.60
N SER A 36 -4.72 7.07 -1.87
CA SER A 36 -5.21 8.44 -1.62
C SER A 36 -4.21 9.36 -0.90
N ASP A 37 -3.27 8.79 -0.15
CA ASP A 37 -2.21 9.51 0.57
C ASP A 37 -0.91 9.67 -0.24
N GLY A 38 -0.86 9.11 -1.45
CA GLY A 38 0.28 9.12 -2.35
C GLY A 38 1.20 7.90 -2.29
N ASN A 39 0.97 6.95 -1.37
CA ASN A 39 1.79 5.73 -1.30
C ASN A 39 1.52 4.83 -2.52
N ILE A 40 2.57 4.21 -3.06
CA ILE A 40 2.46 3.30 -4.20
C ILE A 40 2.42 1.86 -3.69
N LEU A 41 1.40 1.12 -4.11
CA LEU A 41 1.24 -0.29 -3.79
C LEU A 41 1.51 -1.11 -5.03
N THR A 42 2.30 -2.17 -4.89
CA THR A 42 2.51 -3.17 -5.94
C THR A 42 1.76 -4.45 -5.60
N PHE A 43 0.93 -4.92 -6.53
CA PHE A 43 0.12 -6.13 -6.39
C PHE A 43 0.68 -7.26 -7.24
N SER A 44 0.68 -8.46 -6.68
CA SER A 44 0.94 -9.68 -7.43
C SER A 44 0.20 -10.87 -6.83
N VAL A 45 -0.01 -11.89 -7.65
CA VAL A 45 -0.63 -13.16 -7.25
C VAL A 45 0.29 -14.33 -7.58
N GLY A 46 0.24 -15.40 -6.79
CA GLY A 46 1.03 -16.60 -7.03
C GLY A 46 0.72 -17.74 -6.07
N SER A 47 1.22 -18.94 -6.37
CA SER A 47 0.98 -20.15 -5.56
C SER A 47 1.99 -20.34 -4.42
N GLY A 48 2.96 -19.42 -4.27
CA GLY A 48 4.00 -19.47 -3.25
C GLY A 48 3.56 -18.83 -1.93
N THR A 49 4.47 -18.72 -0.97
CA THR A 49 4.22 -18.02 0.31
C THR A 49 4.99 -16.70 0.43
N SER A 50 5.77 -16.33 -0.59
CA SER A 50 6.65 -15.17 -0.60
C SER A 50 6.73 -14.60 -2.02
N GLY A 51 5.94 -13.57 -2.29
CA GLY A 51 5.85 -12.89 -3.59
C GLY A 51 5.05 -13.64 -4.64
N GLY A 52 4.33 -12.88 -5.47
CA GLY A 52 3.61 -13.36 -6.64
C GLY A 52 4.44 -13.26 -7.91
N SER A 53 4.04 -14.00 -8.94
CA SER A 53 4.68 -13.97 -10.27
C SER A 53 3.74 -13.55 -11.39
N SER A 54 2.45 -13.40 -11.06
CA SER A 54 1.39 -13.01 -11.99
C SER A 54 0.76 -11.70 -11.52
N PRO A 55 0.22 -10.89 -12.45
CA PRO A 55 -0.54 -9.71 -12.07
C PRO A 55 -1.85 -10.12 -11.38
N ALA A 56 -2.34 -9.27 -10.48
CA ALA A 56 -3.74 -9.30 -10.06
C ALA A 56 -4.61 -8.62 -11.12
N PHE A 57 -5.93 -8.76 -11.03
CA PHE A 57 -6.88 -8.12 -11.94
C PHE A 57 -7.95 -7.39 -11.14
N ILE A 58 -8.47 -6.29 -11.69
CA ILE A 58 -9.71 -5.68 -11.24
C ILE A 58 -10.84 -6.22 -12.08
N ALA A 59 -11.87 -6.74 -11.44
CA ALA A 59 -12.99 -7.37 -12.12
C ALA A 59 -14.31 -6.78 -11.64
N GLU A 60 -15.26 -6.68 -12.57
CA GLU A 60 -16.60 -6.19 -12.26
C GLU A 60 -17.35 -7.22 -11.42
N VAL A 61 -18.03 -6.75 -10.38
CA VAL A 61 -18.93 -7.56 -9.57
C VAL A 61 -20.23 -7.76 -10.33
N GLY A 62 -20.65 -9.01 -10.51
CA GLY A 62 -21.95 -9.33 -11.13
C GLY A 62 -21.84 -10.12 -12.44
N LEU A 63 -22.75 -9.85 -13.38
CA LEU A 63 -22.87 -10.60 -14.64
C LEU A 63 -22.35 -9.80 -15.84
N PRO A 64 -21.52 -10.40 -16.73
CA PRO A 64 -21.00 -11.77 -16.69
C PRO A 64 -19.91 -11.98 -15.63
N ILE A 65 -19.88 -13.17 -15.04
CA ILE A 65 -18.96 -13.55 -13.95
C ILE A 65 -17.51 -13.45 -14.39
N THR A 66 -16.76 -12.53 -13.81
CA THR A 66 -15.32 -12.35 -14.08
C THR A 66 -14.43 -12.33 -12.85
N ALA A 67 -15.00 -12.19 -11.65
CA ALA A 67 -14.36 -12.46 -10.36
C ALA A 67 -15.16 -13.50 -9.58
N PHE A 68 -16.37 -13.11 -9.17
CA PHE A 68 -17.29 -13.89 -8.35
C PHE A 68 -18.67 -14.00 -9.01
N GLY A 69 -19.34 -15.15 -8.87
CA GLY A 69 -20.49 -15.53 -9.69
C GLY A 69 -21.80 -15.81 -8.95
N PRO A 70 -22.98 -15.53 -9.54
CA PRO A 70 -24.29 -15.67 -8.87
C PRO A 70 -24.81 -17.11 -8.71
N ASP A 71 -23.96 -18.14 -8.81
CA ASP A 71 -24.37 -19.49 -8.33
C ASP A 71 -24.49 -19.53 -6.79
N ASP A 72 -24.19 -18.41 -6.12
CA ASP A 72 -24.43 -18.08 -4.72
C ASP A 72 -25.78 -17.36 -4.47
N GLY A 73 -26.69 -17.48 -5.44
CA GLY A 73 -28.10 -17.16 -5.32
C GLY A 73 -28.56 -16.02 -6.24
N GLU A 74 -29.42 -16.35 -7.20
CA GLU A 74 -30.17 -15.36 -7.99
C GLU A 74 -30.98 -14.42 -7.06
N GLY A 75 -30.81 -13.10 -7.21
CA GLY A 75 -31.77 -12.10 -6.72
C GLY A 75 -31.37 -11.27 -5.48
N THR A 76 -30.14 -11.36 -4.98
CA THR A 76 -29.62 -10.41 -3.97
C THR A 76 -28.70 -9.37 -4.63
N PHE A 77 -28.97 -8.08 -4.40
CA PHE A 77 -28.16 -6.97 -4.93
C PHE A 77 -26.83 -6.85 -4.16
N PHE A 78 -25.86 -7.71 -4.47
CA PHE A 78 -24.52 -7.73 -3.85
C PHE A 78 -23.69 -6.48 -4.17
N GLU A 79 -23.85 -5.94 -5.37
CA GLU A 79 -23.22 -4.68 -5.84
C GLU A 79 -23.47 -3.52 -4.87
N SER A 80 -24.63 -3.50 -4.20
CA SER A 80 -24.98 -2.42 -3.26
C SER A 80 -24.17 -2.43 -1.96
N GLN A 81 -23.44 -3.51 -1.67
CA GLN A 81 -22.71 -3.71 -0.41
C GLN A 81 -21.20 -3.76 -0.60
N ILE A 82 -20.76 -4.33 -1.72
CA ILE A 82 -19.33 -4.57 -2.03
C ILE A 82 -18.82 -3.54 -3.05
N GLY A 83 -19.72 -2.87 -3.76
CA GLY A 83 -19.35 -1.97 -4.85
C GLY A 83 -19.37 -2.66 -6.21
N ASN A 84 -18.75 -2.01 -7.18
CA ASN A 84 -18.80 -2.40 -8.59
C ASN A 84 -17.58 -3.21 -9.01
N TYR A 85 -16.46 -3.07 -8.32
CA TYR A 85 -15.18 -3.66 -8.74
C TYR A 85 -14.42 -4.22 -7.54
N VAL A 86 -13.70 -5.32 -7.77
CA VAL A 86 -12.88 -5.97 -6.75
C VAL A 86 -11.53 -6.40 -7.32
N LEU A 87 -10.53 -6.57 -6.45
CA LEU A 87 -9.27 -7.20 -6.82
C LEU A 87 -9.42 -8.72 -6.80
N THR A 88 -9.08 -9.37 -7.91
CA THR A 88 -9.17 -10.82 -8.08
C THR A 88 -7.90 -11.38 -8.71
N ASP A 89 -7.68 -12.67 -8.52
CA ASP A 89 -6.68 -13.50 -9.20
C ASP A 89 -7.29 -14.28 -10.38
N PHE A 90 -8.60 -14.17 -10.58
CA PHE A 90 -9.36 -14.91 -11.57
C PHE A 90 -9.26 -14.28 -12.97
N THR A 91 -9.10 -15.14 -13.98
CA THR A 91 -9.30 -14.75 -15.39
C THR A 91 -10.34 -15.67 -16.02
N ARG A 92 -11.12 -15.18 -16.99
CA ARG A 92 -12.17 -15.93 -17.73
C ARG A 92 -11.76 -17.31 -18.28
N SER A 93 -10.47 -17.64 -18.32
CA SER A 93 -9.91 -18.88 -18.86
C SER A 93 -9.25 -19.82 -17.84
N SER A 94 -9.11 -19.41 -16.57
CA SER A 94 -8.43 -20.24 -15.56
C SER A 94 -9.42 -21.18 -14.88
N SER A 95 -9.24 -22.49 -15.06
CA SER A 95 -10.06 -23.51 -14.40
C SER A 95 -9.68 -23.77 -12.93
N ASN A 96 -8.78 -22.96 -12.34
CA ASN A 96 -8.32 -23.06 -10.95
C ASN A 96 -7.32 -21.93 -10.58
N PRO A 97 -7.70 -20.65 -10.52
CA PRO A 97 -6.89 -19.67 -9.81
C PRO A 97 -7.31 -19.70 -8.34
N SER A 98 -6.39 -20.19 -7.52
CA SER A 98 -6.46 -20.04 -6.07
C SER A 98 -5.06 -19.57 -5.68
N PHE A 99 -4.79 -18.33 -6.04
CA PHE A 99 -3.52 -17.69 -5.83
C PHE A 99 -3.55 -16.92 -4.51
N ASN A 100 -2.39 -16.91 -3.87
CA ASN A 100 -2.12 -16.04 -2.75
C ASN A 100 -1.88 -14.62 -3.28
N TYR A 101 -2.34 -13.63 -2.53
CA TYR A 101 -2.14 -12.23 -2.86
C TYR A 101 -0.94 -11.67 -2.11
N PHE A 102 -0.22 -10.78 -2.79
CA PHE A 102 0.99 -10.16 -2.30
C PHE A 102 0.92 -8.67 -2.60
N ILE A 103 1.11 -7.86 -1.56
CA ILE A 103 1.08 -6.40 -1.62
C ILE A 103 2.40 -5.88 -1.09
N GLU A 104 3.09 -5.04 -1.84
CA GLU A 104 4.27 -4.30 -1.40
C GLU A 104 3.97 -2.80 -1.38
N PHE A 105 4.45 -2.11 -0.35
CA PHE A 105 4.30 -0.67 -0.20
C PHE A 105 5.63 0.03 -0.47
N GLU A 106 5.60 1.12 -1.25
CA GLU A 106 6.79 1.95 -1.47
C GLU A 106 7.25 2.63 -0.18
N GLU A 107 6.31 3.21 0.56
CA GLU A 107 6.54 3.75 1.91
C GLU A 107 6.02 2.78 2.98
N SER A 108 6.71 2.69 4.12
CA SER A 108 6.27 1.81 5.20
C SER A 108 4.93 2.25 5.76
N VAL A 109 4.14 1.26 6.18
CA VAL A 109 2.79 1.49 6.71
C VAL A 109 2.62 0.89 8.10
N SER A 110 1.56 1.34 8.76
CA SER A 110 1.04 0.80 10.00
C SER A 110 -0.47 0.57 9.88
N ASN A 111 -1.05 -0.21 10.80
CA ASN A 111 -2.50 -0.44 10.90
C ASN A 111 -3.17 -0.91 9.60
N PHE A 112 -2.79 -2.09 9.11
CA PHE A 112 -3.35 -2.66 7.88
C PHE A 112 -4.68 -3.39 8.13
N SER A 113 -5.68 -3.19 7.27
CA SER A 113 -6.84 -4.08 7.13
C SER A 113 -7.20 -4.34 5.68
N VAL A 114 -7.93 -5.42 5.45
CA VAL A 114 -8.44 -5.81 4.14
C VAL A 114 -9.76 -6.54 4.29
N ASP A 115 -10.67 -6.30 3.35
CA ASP A 115 -11.89 -7.09 3.21
C ASP A 115 -11.65 -8.25 2.25
N LEU A 116 -11.96 -9.46 2.71
CA LEU A 116 -11.94 -10.66 1.91
C LEU A 116 -13.36 -11.07 1.58
N LEU A 117 -13.57 -11.36 0.31
CA LEU A 117 -14.85 -11.75 -0.28
C LEU A 117 -14.75 -13.17 -0.80
N ASP A 118 -15.85 -13.91 -0.67
CA ASP A 118 -15.97 -15.28 -1.17
C ASP A 118 -14.78 -16.19 -0.80
N TYR A 119 -14.49 -16.25 0.50
CA TYR A 119 -13.58 -17.26 1.01
C TYR A 119 -14.41 -18.37 1.67
N THR A 120 -14.16 -19.59 1.21
CA THR A 120 -14.97 -20.80 1.41
C THR A 120 -15.59 -21.01 2.81
N GLU A 121 -16.83 -21.50 2.84
CA GLU A 121 -17.51 -22.00 4.06
C GLU A 121 -17.04 -23.41 4.49
N VAL A 122 -16.03 -23.99 3.84
CA VAL A 122 -15.50 -25.29 4.22
C VAL A 122 -14.89 -25.22 5.62
N THR A 123 -15.37 -26.10 6.50
CA THR A 123 -14.86 -26.17 7.88
C THR A 123 -13.36 -26.49 7.87
N GLY A 124 -12.56 -25.64 8.49
CA GLY A 124 -11.10 -25.77 8.57
C GLY A 124 -10.33 -24.89 7.58
N SER A 125 -11.03 -24.22 6.67
CA SER A 125 -10.44 -23.17 5.84
C SER A 125 -10.09 -21.96 6.69
N ASN A 126 -8.99 -21.30 6.35
CA ASN A 126 -8.57 -20.04 6.92
C ASN A 126 -7.74 -19.25 5.90
N VAL A 127 -7.70 -17.94 6.11
CA VAL A 127 -6.79 -17.04 5.43
C VAL A 127 -5.85 -16.45 6.48
N THR A 128 -4.56 -16.49 6.19
CA THR A 128 -3.53 -15.86 7.00
C THR A 128 -3.05 -14.60 6.29
N VAL A 129 -3.18 -13.46 6.97
CA VAL A 129 -2.57 -12.19 6.57
C VAL A 129 -1.27 -12.03 7.35
N THR A 130 -0.14 -11.96 6.66
CA THR A 130 1.19 -11.82 7.27
C THR A 130 1.83 -10.51 6.86
N ALA A 131 2.29 -9.72 7.82
CA ALA A 131 3.07 -8.51 7.59
C ALA A 131 4.56 -8.77 7.71
N TYR A 132 5.30 -8.12 6.82
CA TYR A 132 6.75 -8.18 6.74
C TYR A 132 7.36 -6.77 6.77
N SER A 133 8.54 -6.65 7.37
CA SER A 133 9.32 -5.40 7.37
C SER A 133 10.20 -5.22 6.12
N ASP A 134 10.16 -6.19 5.21
CA ASP A 134 10.89 -6.23 3.94
C ASP A 134 10.07 -7.05 2.94
N SER A 135 10.61 -7.29 1.74
CA SER A 135 9.91 -8.02 0.66
C SER A 135 9.76 -9.51 1.00
N PHE A 136 8.78 -9.82 1.86
CA PHE A 136 8.33 -11.17 2.23
C PHE A 136 9.35 -12.07 2.96
N ILE A 137 10.31 -11.49 3.69
CA ILE A 137 11.35 -12.26 4.40
C ILE A 137 11.14 -12.20 5.93
N THR A 138 11.11 -11.00 6.50
CA THR A 138 11.08 -10.79 7.95
C THR A 138 9.67 -10.51 8.45
N ILE A 139 9.02 -11.51 9.03
CA ILE A 139 7.67 -11.39 9.61
C ILE A 139 7.70 -10.50 10.85
N ILE A 140 6.80 -9.52 10.90
CA ILE A 140 6.59 -8.62 12.05
C ILE A 140 5.21 -8.76 12.69
N GLY A 141 4.28 -9.45 12.02
CA GLY A 141 3.00 -9.83 12.62
C GLY A 141 2.13 -10.63 11.67
N SER A 142 1.09 -11.25 12.21
CA SER A 142 0.13 -12.03 11.43
C SER A 142 -1.24 -12.04 12.08
N ALA A 143 -2.28 -12.11 11.26
CA ALA A 143 -3.66 -12.33 11.67
C ALA A 143 -4.25 -13.48 10.87
N ILE A 144 -5.19 -14.22 11.49
CA ILE A 144 -5.88 -15.33 10.83
C ILE A 144 -7.37 -14.99 10.80
N GLY A 145 -7.94 -15.00 9.61
CA GLY A 145 -9.38 -15.04 9.39
C GLY A 145 -9.83 -16.49 9.22
N SER A 146 -10.79 -16.92 10.02
CA SER A 146 -11.44 -18.23 9.89
C SER A 146 -12.94 -18.04 9.76
N PRO A 147 -13.65 -18.89 8.99
CA PRO A 147 -15.06 -18.70 8.73
C PRO A 147 -15.73 -19.08 10.03
N THR A 148 -16.00 -18.08 10.87
CA THR A 148 -16.80 -18.30 12.06
C THR A 148 -18.24 -18.21 11.61
N SER A 149 -19.03 -19.24 11.92
CA SER A 149 -20.48 -19.27 11.69
C SER A 149 -21.25 -18.19 12.48
N THR A 150 -20.56 -17.19 13.02
CA THR A 150 -21.04 -16.22 14.00
C THR A 150 -20.54 -14.79 13.78
N ASN A 151 -19.72 -14.50 12.77
CA ASN A 151 -19.43 -13.11 12.41
C ASN A 151 -20.57 -12.57 11.55
N THR A 152 -21.49 -11.86 12.23
CA THR A 152 -22.49 -10.94 11.66
C THR A 152 -23.16 -11.40 10.38
N THR A 153 -24.19 -12.24 10.57
CA THR A 153 -25.26 -12.47 9.60
C THR A 153 -25.90 -11.15 9.16
N VAL A 154 -25.39 -10.56 8.08
CA VAL A 154 -26.32 -10.33 6.98
C VAL A 154 -26.44 -11.70 6.32
N SER A 155 -27.58 -12.36 6.49
CA SER A 155 -27.90 -13.61 5.80
C SER A 155 -28.11 -13.28 4.31
N LEU A 156 -27.03 -12.94 3.63
CA LEU A 156 -26.88 -13.06 2.20
C LEU A 156 -26.63 -14.54 1.96
N GLY A 157 -27.19 -15.12 0.90
CA GLY A 157 -26.80 -16.49 0.53
C GLY A 157 -25.27 -16.56 0.51
N ASN A 158 -24.71 -17.50 1.28
CA ASN A 158 -23.35 -18.07 1.21
C ASN A 158 -22.10 -17.21 0.89
N THR A 159 -22.16 -15.87 0.95
CA THR A 159 -21.00 -14.99 0.72
C THR A 159 -20.39 -14.55 2.04
N SER A 160 -19.25 -15.13 2.41
CA SER A 160 -18.51 -14.74 3.62
C SER A 160 -17.67 -13.48 3.37
N LEU A 161 -18.16 -12.30 3.75
CA LEU A 161 -17.33 -11.10 3.92
C LEU A 161 -16.54 -11.22 5.23
N ASN A 162 -15.22 -11.08 5.16
CA ASN A 162 -14.36 -11.11 6.34
C ASN A 162 -13.31 -10.02 6.31
N THR A 163 -13.47 -9.04 7.19
CA THR A 163 -12.45 -8.02 7.44
C THR A 163 -11.36 -8.60 8.33
N ILE A 164 -10.14 -8.68 7.82
CA ILE A 164 -8.96 -9.05 8.60
C ILE A 164 -8.13 -7.79 8.85
N SER A 165 -7.82 -7.53 10.12
CA SER A 165 -6.98 -6.41 10.51
C SER A 165 -5.74 -6.90 11.25
N LEU A 166 -4.59 -6.31 10.92
CA LEU A 166 -3.40 -6.36 11.75
C LEU A 166 -3.47 -5.18 12.72
N GLY A 167 -3.16 -5.44 14.00
CA GLY A 167 -3.02 -4.37 14.98
C GLY A 167 -1.92 -3.36 14.59
N ALA A 168 -1.73 -2.33 15.41
CA ALA A 168 -0.67 -1.34 15.19
C ALA A 168 0.72 -1.99 15.18
N LEU A 169 1.20 -2.33 13.98
CA LEU A 169 2.56 -2.78 13.68
C LEU A 169 3.22 -1.64 12.90
N GLY A 170 4.37 -1.14 13.36
CA GLY A 170 5.13 -0.14 12.62
C GLY A 170 6.10 -0.79 11.64
N GLY A 171 6.37 -0.13 10.51
CA GLY A 171 7.35 -0.59 9.54
C GLY A 171 6.90 -1.75 8.63
N ILE A 172 5.60 -1.89 8.34
CA ILE A 172 5.13 -2.86 7.35
C ILE A 172 5.55 -2.41 5.95
N HIS A 173 6.28 -3.24 5.22
CA HIS A 173 6.67 -3.01 3.82
C HIS A 173 6.00 -3.98 2.85
N SER A 174 5.60 -5.16 3.32
CA SER A 174 4.81 -6.06 2.48
C SER A 174 3.82 -6.89 3.29
N ILE A 175 2.77 -7.34 2.61
CA ILE A 175 1.68 -8.14 3.14
C ILE A 175 1.47 -9.35 2.22
N SER A 176 1.44 -10.55 2.80
CA SER A 176 0.94 -11.75 2.11
C SER A 176 -0.43 -12.12 2.65
N ILE A 177 -1.32 -12.55 1.77
CA ILE A 177 -2.66 -13.05 2.08
C ILE A 177 -2.73 -14.45 1.49
N ILE A 178 -2.67 -15.45 2.36
CA ILE A 178 -2.50 -16.85 1.99
C ILE A 178 -3.68 -17.64 2.53
N GLY A 179 -4.43 -18.29 1.64
CA GLY A 179 -5.47 -19.24 2.03
C GLY A 179 -4.93 -20.67 2.07
N ASN A 180 -5.35 -21.47 3.06
CA ASN A 180 -4.95 -22.88 3.15
C ASN A 180 -5.89 -23.82 2.36
N ILE A 181 -7.13 -23.39 2.17
CA ILE A 181 -8.17 -23.97 1.33
C ILE A 181 -8.93 -22.74 0.86
N VAL A 182 -8.70 -22.33 -0.38
CA VAL A 182 -9.33 -21.14 -0.97
C VAL A 182 -10.23 -21.64 -2.07
N ASP A 183 -11.46 -21.13 -2.11
CA ASP A 183 -12.32 -21.36 -3.26
C ASP A 183 -11.68 -20.69 -4.49
N ALA A 184 -12.04 -21.16 -5.68
CA ALA A 184 -11.74 -20.39 -6.87
C ALA A 184 -12.61 -19.12 -6.83
N GLY A 185 -12.00 -17.93 -6.73
CA GLY A 185 -12.75 -16.67 -6.76
C GLY A 185 -12.67 -15.80 -5.50
N THR A 186 -11.84 -16.12 -4.50
CA THR A 186 -11.62 -15.21 -3.36
C THR A 186 -11.12 -13.86 -3.85
N ALA A 187 -11.87 -12.79 -3.56
CA ALA A 187 -11.57 -11.42 -3.97
C ALA A 187 -11.20 -10.54 -2.77
N ILE A 188 -10.50 -9.45 -3.05
CA ILE A 188 -10.05 -8.45 -2.09
C ILE A 188 -10.71 -7.11 -2.38
N ASP A 189 -11.12 -6.42 -1.33
CA ASP A 189 -11.60 -5.05 -1.38
C ASP A 189 -11.20 -4.25 -0.12
N ASN A 190 -11.47 -2.93 -0.11
CA ASN A 190 -11.32 -2.00 1.02
C ASN A 190 -10.01 -2.15 1.79
N ILE A 191 -8.88 -2.14 1.07
CA ILE A 191 -7.56 -2.18 1.70
C ILE A 191 -7.34 -0.85 2.41
N SER A 192 -7.17 -0.89 3.74
CA SER A 192 -6.92 0.30 4.55
C SER A 192 -5.58 0.19 5.28
N PHE A 193 -4.87 1.32 5.37
CA PHE A 193 -3.58 1.39 6.07
C PHE A 193 -3.25 2.83 6.44
N THR A 194 -2.17 3.02 7.19
CA THR A 194 -1.63 4.33 7.55
C THR A 194 -0.17 4.43 7.14
N THR A 195 0.16 5.31 6.20
CA THR A 195 1.55 5.50 5.76
C THR A 195 2.37 6.27 6.81
N GLU A 196 3.55 5.75 7.11
CA GLU A 196 4.50 6.34 8.05
C GLU A 196 5.43 7.30 7.31
N LYS A 197 5.01 8.55 7.14
CA LYS A 197 5.85 9.55 6.46
C LYS A 197 6.99 10.02 7.36
N ILE A 198 8.21 9.85 6.88
CA ILE A 198 9.37 10.52 7.46
C ILE A 198 9.31 11.98 7.00
N SER A 199 8.84 12.89 7.85
CA SER A 199 8.94 14.32 7.53
C SER A 199 10.41 14.68 7.37
N GLU A 200 10.79 15.17 6.19
CA GLU A 200 12.12 15.75 6.02
C GLU A 200 12.31 16.87 7.05
N PRO A 201 13.49 16.94 7.72
CA PRO A 201 13.74 18.00 8.66
C PRO A 201 13.65 19.34 7.92
N SER A 202 12.69 20.18 8.31
CA SER A 202 12.55 21.52 7.75
C SER A 202 13.83 22.31 8.06
N THR A 203 14.72 22.45 7.10
CA THR A 203 15.85 23.37 7.22
C THR A 203 15.31 24.78 7.00
N SER A 204 14.64 25.33 8.01
CA SER A 204 14.45 26.77 8.08
C SER A 204 15.83 27.37 8.31
N VAL A 205 16.53 27.69 7.22
CA VAL A 205 17.70 28.56 7.28
C VAL A 205 17.16 29.88 7.84
N PRO A 206 17.56 30.32 9.05
CA PRO A 206 17.12 31.60 9.54
C PRO A 206 17.60 32.65 8.54
N GLU A 207 16.67 33.38 7.94
CA GLU A 207 17.01 34.52 7.11
C GLU A 207 17.94 35.42 7.93
N PRO A 208 19.09 35.84 7.39
CA PRO A 208 19.97 36.74 8.12
C PRO A 208 19.18 38.00 8.45
N SER A 209 18.91 38.21 9.73
CA SER A 209 18.25 39.40 10.23
C SER A 209 19.05 40.60 9.76
N THR A 210 18.52 41.34 8.80
CA THR A 210 19.10 42.61 8.39
C THR A 210 18.91 43.56 9.56
N ILE A 211 19.96 43.70 10.39
CA ILE A 211 20.03 44.71 11.44
C ILE A 211 20.09 46.07 10.73
N PHE A 212 18.92 46.66 10.48
CA PHE A 212 18.80 48.08 10.18
C PHE A 212 18.98 48.85 11.50
N GLY A 213 20.18 49.39 11.72
CA GLY A 213 20.39 50.32 12.82
C GLY A 213 21.83 50.67 13.12
N THR A 214 22.39 51.62 12.38
CA THR A 214 22.93 52.92 12.84
C THR A 214 24.09 53.37 11.95
N GLY A 215 23.98 54.61 11.47
CA GLY A 215 24.98 55.21 10.60
C GLY A 215 26.29 55.49 11.32
N LEU A 216 27.37 55.39 10.56
CA LEU A 216 28.44 56.38 10.54
C LEU A 216 29.33 56.06 9.34
N ALA A 217 29.21 56.93 8.32
CA ALA A 217 30.22 57.07 7.30
C ALA A 217 31.54 57.51 7.96
N LEU A 218 32.66 57.01 7.41
CA LEU A 218 33.97 57.65 7.20
C LEU A 218 35.15 56.70 7.50
N GLY A 219 36.07 56.59 6.55
CA GLY A 219 37.41 55.99 6.70
C GLY A 219 37.68 54.83 5.75
N LEU A 220 38.02 55.01 4.47
CA LEU A 220 39.37 55.24 3.91
C LEU A 220 40.43 54.19 4.29
N GLY A 221 40.98 53.55 3.24
CA GLY A 221 42.21 52.73 3.25
C GLY A 221 41.92 51.23 3.23
N GLY A 222 42.32 50.42 2.25
CA GLY A 222 43.30 50.54 1.19
C GLY A 222 44.00 49.18 1.04
N PHE A 223 44.27 48.77 -0.21
CA PHE A 223 45.20 47.67 -0.60
C PHE A 223 44.75 46.24 -0.23
N LEU A 224 44.98 45.14 -0.98
CA LEU A 224 45.76 44.75 -2.16
C LEU A 224 44.94 43.64 -2.86
N ASN A 225 44.75 43.63 -4.19
CA ASN A 225 45.63 42.99 -5.19
C ASN A 225 45.99 41.51 -4.88
N TRP A 226 45.62 40.57 -5.76
CA TRP A 226 46.55 39.72 -6.54
C TRP A 226 45.90 38.43 -7.10
N SER A 227 45.82 38.41 -8.43
CA SER A 227 46.11 37.30 -9.37
C SER A 227 45.31 35.98 -9.43
N ARG A 228 44.60 35.87 -10.57
CA ARG A 228 44.75 34.84 -11.63
C ARG A 228 45.42 33.51 -11.22
N ARG A 229 44.76 32.39 -11.56
CA ARG A 229 45.29 31.38 -12.51
C ARG A 229 44.16 30.60 -13.19
N LYS A 230 44.32 30.49 -14.52
CA LYS A 230 43.56 29.66 -15.46
C LYS A 230 44.09 28.22 -15.47
N LYS A 231 43.30 27.34 -16.10
CA LYS A 231 43.60 26.10 -16.88
C LYS A 231 43.16 24.80 -16.20
N LEU A 232 42.11 24.14 -16.73
CA LEU A 232 42.06 23.20 -17.87
C LEU A 232 42.51 21.79 -17.47
N ALA A 233 41.60 20.82 -17.55
CA ALA A 233 41.82 19.54 -18.22
C ALA A 233 40.47 18.80 -18.40
N GLN A 234 39.98 18.77 -19.65
CA GLN A 234 39.29 17.61 -20.18
C GLN A 234 40.31 16.47 -20.31
N SER A 235 39.88 15.24 -20.01
CA SER A 235 40.49 14.02 -20.53
C SER A 235 39.40 12.97 -20.67
N GLN A 236 38.91 12.79 -21.90
CA GLN A 236 38.38 11.51 -22.37
C GLN A 236 39.54 10.53 -22.64
N ILE A 237 39.18 9.32 -23.08
CA ILE A 237 39.99 8.13 -23.46
C ILE A 237 39.95 7.12 -22.31
N LEU A 238 39.30 5.95 -22.39
CA LEU A 238 38.86 5.10 -23.51
C LEU A 238 37.43 4.60 -23.32
#